data_AF-A0A1Q3TSS3-F1
#
_entry.id   AF-A0A1Q3TSS3-F1
#
_cell.length_a   1.000
_cell.length_b   1.000
_cell.length_c   1.000
_cell.angle_alpha   90.00
_cell.angle_beta   90.00
_cell.angle_gamma   90.00
#
_symmetry.space_group_name_H-M   'P 1'
#
loop_
_entity.id
_entity.type
_entity.pdbx_description
1 polymer ?
#
loop_
_entity_poly.entity_id
_entity_poly.type
_entity_poly.pdbx_seq_one_letter_code
_entity_poly.pdbx_strand_id
1 'polypeptide(L)'
;MSNQSVVIDLPEDIYNKYKQRAEQTQRSVEAEITASLLKAAPDNPELTTELDNLVAQLAFLDDKALKRLAKSRLPKKEVTQIERLHSKQQAEGLSETETNELAEIMRKFDRWFVLRNEALGLLIERG
;
A
#
# COMPACT_ATOMS: atom_id res chain seq x y z
N MET A 1 20.92 -15.60 -5.23
CA MET A 1 19.45 -15.58 -5.11
C MET A 1 18.95 -16.99 -5.33
N SER A 2 18.31 -17.60 -4.32
CA SER A 2 17.67 -18.91 -4.45
C SER A 2 16.21 -18.71 -4.88
N ASN A 3 15.84 -19.24 -6.04
CA ASN A 3 14.43 -19.25 -6.46
C ASN A 3 13.75 -20.50 -5.90
N GLN A 4 12.55 -20.34 -5.34
CA GLN A 4 11.67 -21.43 -4.95
C GLN A 4 10.47 -21.44 -5.88
N SER A 5 10.20 -22.59 -6.49
CA SER A 5 9.03 -22.78 -7.36
C SER A 5 7.84 -23.28 -6.54
N VAL A 6 6.69 -22.66 -6.72
CA VAL A 6 5.42 -23.02 -6.09
C VAL A 6 4.38 -23.24 -7.18
N VAL A 7 3.61 -24.33 -7.10
CA VAL A 7 2.46 -24.57 -7.98
C VAL A 7 1.24 -23.95 -7.33
N ILE A 8 0.54 -23.09 -8.07
CA ILE A 8 -0.66 -22.39 -7.61
C ILE A 8 -1.83 -22.72 -8.53
N ASP A 9 -2.97 -23.08 -7.93
CA ASP A 9 -4.22 -23.27 -8.66
C ASP A 9 -4.89 -21.90 -8.84
N LEU A 10 -4.96 -21.43 -10.08
CA LEU A 10 -5.54 -20.14 -10.42
C LEU A 10 -6.94 -20.35 -11.00
N PRO A 11 -7.94 -19.54 -10.58
CA PRO A 11 -9.20 -19.43 -11.30
C PRO A 11 -8.96 -19.10 -12.78
N GLU A 12 -9.74 -19.73 -13.66
CA GLU A 12 -9.50 -19.71 -15.11
C GLU A 12 -9.57 -18.29 -15.70
N ASP A 13 -10.44 -17.45 -15.15
CA ASP A 13 -10.58 -16.04 -15.50
C ASP A 13 -9.33 -15.21 -15.16
N ILE A 14 -8.67 -15.51 -14.04
CA ILE A 14 -7.43 -14.87 -13.64
C ILE A 14 -6.27 -15.34 -14.52
N TYR A 15 -6.17 -16.65 -14.76
CA TYR A 15 -5.15 -17.21 -15.65
C TYR A 15 -5.22 -16.59 -17.06
N ASN A 16 -6.42 -16.48 -17.62
CA ASN A 16 -6.63 -15.90 -18.96
C ASN A 16 -6.23 -14.42 -19.03
N LYS A 17 -6.47 -13.63 -17.99
CA LYS A 17 -6.01 -12.22 -17.93
C LYS A 17 -4.48 -12.14 -17.99
N TYR A 18 -3.78 -12.98 -17.25
CA TYR A 18 -2.31 -13.00 -17.27
C TYR A 18 -1.75 -13.56 -18.57
N LYS A 19 -2.42 -14.55 -19.18
CA LYS A 19 -2.07 -15.06 -20.50
C LYS A 19 -2.16 -13.99 -21.58
N GLN A 20 -3.27 -13.25 -21.63
CA GLN A 20 -3.45 -12.16 -22.59
C GLN A 20 -2.38 -11.08 -22.42
N ARG A 21 -2.04 -10.74 -21.16
CA ARG A 21 -1.00 -9.76 -20.87
C ARG A 21 0.39 -10.25 -21.29
N ALA A 22 0.70 -11.51 -21.02
CA ALA A 22 1.95 -12.17 -21.41
C ALA A 22 2.14 -12.18 -22.94
N GLU A 23 1.07 -12.44 -23.70
CA GLU A 23 1.08 -12.36 -25.17
C GLU A 23 1.35 -10.92 -25.66
N GLN A 24 0.75 -9.92 -25.02
CA GLN A 24 0.96 -8.50 -25.37
C GLN A 24 2.36 -8.00 -25.02
N THR A 25 2.94 -8.47 -23.92
CA THR A 25 4.27 -8.04 -23.46
C THR A 25 5.40 -8.92 -23.97
N GLN A 26 5.08 -10.00 -24.72
CA GLN A 26 6.03 -11.03 -25.16
C GLN A 26 6.83 -11.65 -24.00
N ARG A 27 6.17 -11.82 -22.85
CA ARG A 27 6.75 -12.43 -21.64
C ARG A 27 6.03 -13.73 -21.32
N SER A 28 6.61 -14.53 -20.42
CA SER A 28 5.90 -15.71 -19.90
C SER A 28 4.79 -15.28 -18.92
N VAL A 29 3.75 -16.11 -18.82
CA VAL A 29 2.69 -15.94 -17.81
C VAL A 29 3.28 -15.90 -16.41
N GLU A 30 4.27 -16.76 -16.13
CA GLU A 30 5.05 -16.75 -14.90
C GLU A 30 5.68 -15.38 -14.62
N ALA A 31 6.35 -14.77 -15.60
CA ALA A 31 7.01 -13.48 -15.42
C ALA A 31 6.02 -12.34 -15.11
N GLU A 32 4.84 -12.35 -15.73
CA GLU A 32 3.78 -11.37 -15.47
C GLU A 32 3.15 -11.56 -14.07
N ILE A 33 2.96 -12.82 -13.66
CA ILE A 33 2.50 -13.18 -12.32
C ILE A 33 3.55 -12.74 -11.28
N THR A 34 4.81 -13.12 -11.45
CA THR A 34 5.91 -12.73 -10.55
C THR A 34 6.06 -11.21 -10.46
N ALA A 35 5.98 -10.49 -11.58
CA ALA A 35 6.05 -9.02 -11.57
C ALA A 35 4.87 -8.37 -10.84
N SER A 36 3.67 -8.97 -10.93
CA SER A 36 2.50 -8.49 -10.20
C SER A 36 2.60 -8.81 -8.71
N LEU A 37 3.10 -10.00 -8.37
CA LEU A 37 3.41 -10.38 -6.99
C LEU A 37 4.49 -9.49 -6.38
N LEU A 38 5.54 -9.13 -7.12
CA LEU A 38 6.57 -8.20 -6.64
C LEU A 38 6.03 -6.79 -6.41
N LYS A 39 5.05 -6.34 -7.22
CA LYS A 39 4.38 -5.04 -7.03
C LYS A 39 3.36 -5.04 -5.89
N ALA A 40 2.72 -6.17 -5.64
CA ALA A 40 1.78 -6.35 -4.55
C ALA A 40 2.48 -6.75 -3.24
N ALA A 41 3.71 -7.26 -3.33
CA ALA A 41 4.52 -7.59 -2.19
C ALA A 41 4.78 -6.30 -1.41
N PRO A 42 4.49 -6.28 -0.09
CA PRO A 42 4.88 -5.15 0.72
C PRO A 42 6.40 -5.01 0.66
N ASP A 43 6.88 -3.79 0.40
CA ASP A 43 8.32 -3.46 0.37
C ASP A 43 9.06 -3.87 1.66
N ASN A 44 8.31 -4.14 2.75
CA ASN A 44 8.84 -4.69 3.99
C ASN A 44 7.75 -5.52 4.73
N PRO A 45 7.88 -6.85 4.85
CA PRO A 45 6.93 -7.71 5.57
C PRO A 45 6.84 -7.42 7.08
N GLU A 46 7.88 -6.81 7.68
CA GLU A 46 7.84 -6.37 9.09
C GLU A 46 6.88 -5.19 9.27
N LEU A 47 6.77 -4.29 8.29
CA LEU A 47 5.84 -3.16 8.33
C LEU A 47 4.37 -3.61 8.26
N THR A 48 4.08 -4.70 7.54
CA THR A 48 2.73 -5.29 7.50
C THR A 48 2.35 -5.84 8.87
N THR A 49 3.27 -6.55 9.52
CA THR A 49 3.05 -7.08 10.88
C THR A 49 2.85 -5.95 11.90
N GLU A 50 3.63 -4.86 11.78
CA GLU A 50 3.47 -3.69 12.66
C GLU A 50 2.14 -2.97 12.43
N LEU A 51 1.66 -2.87 11.19
CA LEU A 51 0.37 -2.28 10.85
C LEU A 51 -0.79 -3.14 11.37
N ASP A 52 -0.76 -4.45 11.13
CA ASP A 52 -1.78 -5.39 11.60
C ASP A 52 -1.90 -5.36 13.14
N ASN A 53 -0.76 -5.28 13.83
CA ASN A 53 -0.75 -5.12 15.29
C ASN A 53 -1.35 -3.79 15.75
N LEU A 54 -1.14 -2.69 15.02
CA LEU A 54 -1.78 -1.42 15.35
C LEU A 54 -3.28 -1.44 15.07
N VAL A 55 -3.71 -2.05 13.98
CA VAL A 55 -5.13 -2.25 13.63
C VAL A 55 -5.81 -3.07 14.72
N ALA A 56 -5.22 -4.19 15.15
CA ALA A 56 -5.75 -5.01 16.24
C ALA A 56 -5.86 -4.23 17.57
N GLN A 57 -4.94 -3.31 17.85
CA GLN A 57 -5.01 -2.45 19.03
C GLN A 57 -6.19 -1.47 19.01
N LEU A 58 -6.71 -1.10 17.84
CA LEU A 58 -7.86 -0.20 17.73
C LEU A 58 -9.12 -0.79 18.37
N ALA A 59 -9.27 -2.11 18.37
CA ALA A 59 -10.40 -2.79 19.00
C ALA A 59 -10.49 -2.51 20.52
N PHE A 60 -9.37 -2.22 21.18
CA PHE A 60 -9.33 -1.93 22.62
C PHE A 60 -9.52 -0.44 22.95
N LEU A 61 -9.57 0.44 21.94
CA LEU A 61 -9.77 1.87 22.17
C LEU A 61 -11.24 2.18 22.48
N ASP A 62 -11.44 3.20 23.32
CA ASP A 62 -12.75 3.78 23.53
C ASP A 62 -13.22 4.61 22.32
N ASP A 63 -14.52 4.86 22.24
CA ASP A 63 -15.11 5.57 21.11
C ASP A 63 -14.62 7.02 20.99
N LYS A 64 -14.15 7.62 22.08
CA LYS A 64 -13.60 8.99 22.06
C LYS A 64 -12.25 9.01 21.36
N ALA A 65 -11.39 8.03 21.64
CA ALA A 65 -10.12 7.83 21.00
C ALA A 65 -10.29 7.45 19.52
N LEU A 66 -11.23 6.55 19.22
CA LEU A 66 -11.57 6.20 17.82
C LEU A 66 -12.10 7.41 17.06
N LYS A 67 -13.00 8.22 17.63
CA LYS A 67 -13.51 9.45 17.00
C LYS A 67 -12.39 10.47 16.74
N ARG A 68 -11.42 10.58 17.64
CA ARG A 68 -10.25 11.46 17.45
C ARG A 68 -9.38 10.97 16.28
N LEU A 69 -9.13 9.67 16.19
CA LEU A 69 -8.35 9.07 15.10
C LEU A 69 -9.09 9.19 13.76
N ALA A 70 -10.39 8.86 13.72
CA ALA A 70 -11.25 8.99 12.55
C ALA A 70 -11.32 10.43 11.99
N LYS A 71 -11.27 11.44 12.87
CA LYS A 71 -11.28 12.88 12.52
C LYS A 71 -9.89 13.48 12.32
N SER A 72 -8.82 12.72 12.56
CA SER A 72 -7.47 13.20 12.32
C SER A 72 -7.29 13.55 10.84
N ARG A 73 -6.32 14.42 10.55
CA ARG A 73 -5.95 14.84 9.19
C ARG A 73 -4.45 14.70 9.02
N LEU A 74 -4.01 14.37 7.82
CA LEU A 74 -2.60 14.48 7.47
C LEU A 74 -2.16 15.94 7.70
N PRO A 75 -0.99 16.20 8.31
CA PRO A 75 -0.59 17.57 8.53
C PRO A 75 -0.31 18.26 7.20
N LYS A 76 -0.58 19.57 7.16
CA LYS A 76 -0.56 20.35 5.91
C LYS A 76 0.82 20.36 5.24
N LYS A 77 1.88 20.25 6.04
CA LYS A 77 3.27 20.29 5.58
C LYS A 77 3.57 19.09 4.67
N GLU A 78 3.09 17.90 5.04
CA GLU A 78 3.27 16.66 4.29
C GLU A 78 2.50 16.73 2.96
N VAL A 79 1.26 17.24 2.97
CA VAL A 79 0.47 17.45 1.75
C VAL A 79 1.19 18.38 0.77
N THR A 80 1.65 19.54 1.25
CA THR A 80 2.39 20.49 0.41
C THR A 80 3.70 19.89 -0.12
N GLN A 81 4.37 19.06 0.67
CA GLN A 81 5.61 18.40 0.24
C GLN A 81 5.35 17.35 -0.85
N ILE A 82 4.27 16.57 -0.73
CA ILE A 82 3.83 15.63 -1.77
C ILE A 82 3.54 16.36 -3.08
N GLU A 83 2.76 17.44 -3.02
CA GLU A 83 2.42 18.27 -4.19
C GLU A 83 3.67 18.83 -4.87
N ARG A 84 4.63 19.33 -4.07
CA ARG A 84 5.92 19.84 -4.57
C ARG A 84 6.71 18.74 -5.28
N LEU A 85 6.84 17.57 -4.66
CA LEU A 85 7.61 16.44 -5.19
C LEU A 85 6.96 15.88 -6.47
N HIS A 86 5.64 15.74 -6.52
CA HIS A 86 4.96 15.32 -7.75
C HIS A 86 5.10 16.34 -8.88
N SER A 87 4.99 17.65 -8.58
CA SER A 87 5.19 18.70 -9.58
C SER A 87 6.61 18.64 -10.16
N LYS A 88 7.61 18.44 -9.30
CA LYS A 88 9.01 18.29 -9.71
C LYS A 88 9.22 17.03 -10.56
N GLN A 89 8.66 15.90 -10.13
CA GLN A 89 8.75 14.63 -10.84
C GLN A 89 8.24 14.74 -12.29
N GLN A 90 7.16 15.49 -12.51
CA GLN A 90 6.59 15.70 -13.85
C GLN A 90 7.43 16.65 -14.72
N ALA A 91 8.09 17.64 -14.11
CA ALA A 91 8.85 18.65 -14.84
C ALA A 91 10.25 18.17 -15.22
N GLU A 92 10.99 17.59 -14.28
CA GLU A 92 12.43 17.32 -14.40
C GLU A 92 12.86 15.97 -13.83
N GLY A 93 11.94 15.22 -13.22
CA GLY A 93 12.23 13.99 -12.49
C GLY A 93 12.64 14.26 -11.04
N LEU A 94 12.83 13.18 -10.26
CA LEU A 94 13.25 13.25 -8.86
C LEU A 94 14.67 12.72 -8.71
N SER A 95 15.43 13.31 -7.79
CA SER A 95 16.66 12.68 -7.32
C SER A 95 16.33 11.41 -6.52
N GLU A 96 17.35 10.58 -6.26
CA GLU A 96 17.20 9.42 -5.39
C GLU A 96 16.77 9.81 -3.97
N THR A 97 17.33 10.91 -3.44
CA THR A 97 16.96 11.45 -2.12
C THR A 97 15.50 11.89 -2.07
N GLU A 98 15.00 12.53 -3.13
CA GLU A 98 13.61 12.99 -3.23
C GLU A 98 12.63 11.83 -3.47
N THR A 99 13.07 10.81 -4.19
CA THR A 99 12.30 9.58 -4.40
C THR A 99 12.10 8.85 -3.06
N ASN A 100 13.17 8.75 -2.27
CA ASN A 100 13.11 8.17 -0.92
C ASN A 100 12.24 9.02 0.01
N GLU A 101 12.34 10.35 -0.06
CA GLU A 101 11.49 11.26 0.71
C GLU A 101 10.01 11.08 0.36
N LEU A 102 9.67 11.03 -0.94
CA LEU A 102 8.31 10.80 -1.40
C LEU A 102 7.78 9.45 -0.91
N ALA A 103 8.59 8.39 -1.04
CA ALA A 103 8.22 7.05 -0.58
C ALA A 103 7.95 7.01 0.94
N GLU A 104 8.78 7.67 1.75
CA GLU A 104 8.57 7.80 3.19
C GLU A 104 7.27 8.53 3.55
N ILE A 105 6.97 9.62 2.85
CA ILE A 105 5.74 10.39 3.10
C ILE A 105 4.51 9.56 2.68
N MET A 106 4.57 8.87 1.54
CA MET A 106 3.50 7.98 1.09
C MET A 106 3.26 6.82 2.07
N ARG A 107 4.32 6.17 2.56
CA ARG A 107 4.20 5.11 3.58
C ARG A 107 3.47 5.59 4.84
N LYS A 108 3.80 6.80 5.32
CA LYS A 108 3.11 7.40 6.48
C LYS A 108 1.65 7.71 6.19
N PHE A 109 1.36 8.19 4.97
CA PHE A 109 0.00 8.46 4.53
C PHE A 109 -0.85 7.19 4.47
N ASP A 110 -0.34 6.12 3.86
CA ASP A 110 -1.05 4.85 3.74
C ASP A 110 -1.37 4.26 5.13
N ARG A 111 -0.37 4.24 6.02
CA ARG A 111 -0.54 3.80 7.41
C ARG A 111 -1.61 4.61 8.14
N TRP A 112 -1.55 5.94 8.03
CA TRP A 112 -2.55 6.83 8.63
C TRP A 112 -3.95 6.59 8.05
N PHE A 113 -4.06 6.39 6.74
CA PHE A 113 -5.32 6.15 6.06
C PHE A 113 -5.96 4.84 6.51
N VAL A 114 -5.20 3.73 6.57
CA VAL A 114 -5.70 2.44 7.05
C VAL A 114 -6.24 2.56 8.47
N LEU A 115 -5.43 3.08 9.41
CA LEU A 115 -5.84 3.23 10.81
C LEU A 115 -7.07 4.14 10.97
N ARG A 116 -7.18 5.20 10.16
CA ARG A 116 -8.33 6.10 10.17
C ARG A 116 -9.60 5.40 9.67
N ASN A 117 -9.52 4.62 8.60
CA ASN A 117 -10.69 3.92 8.05
C ASN A 117 -11.13 2.78 8.97
N GLU A 118 -10.19 2.05 9.56
CA GLU A 118 -10.52 1.01 10.53
C GLU A 118 -11.23 1.60 11.75
N ALA A 119 -10.73 2.72 12.27
CA ALA A 119 -11.39 3.42 13.37
C ALA A 119 -12.81 3.89 13.01
N LEU A 120 -13.05 4.29 11.75
CA LEU A 120 -14.40 4.61 11.27
C LEU A 120 -15.28 3.35 11.19
N GLY A 121 -14.75 2.23 10.68
CA GLY A 121 -15.45 0.94 10.62
C GLY A 121 -15.89 0.48 12.00
N LEU A 122 -14.97 0.48 12.98
CA LEU A 122 -15.27 0.13 14.37
C LEU A 122 -16.32 1.05 15.00
N LEU A 123 -16.33 2.35 14.68
CA LEU A 123 -17.37 3.25 15.15
C LEU A 123 -18.73 2.92 14.55
N ILE A 124 -18.80 2.57 13.27
CA ILE A 124 -20.04 2.16 12.60
C ILE A 124 -20.57 0.85 13.19
N GLU A 125 -19.69 -0.10 13.49
CA GLU A 125 -20.07 -1.37 14.15
C GLU A 125 -20.60 -1.17 15.57
N ARG A 126 -20.14 -0.12 16.26
CA ARG A 126 -20.52 0.19 17.65
C ARG A 126 -21.72 1.13 17.78
N GLY A 127 -22.00 2.00 16.80
CA GLY A 127 -23.17 2.89 16.77
C GLY A 127 -22.94 4.31 16.24
#